data_AF-A0A5J4IPZ2-F1
#
_entry.id   AF-A0A5J4IPZ2-F1
#
_cell.length_a   1.000
_cell.length_b   1.000
_cell.length_c   1.000
_cell.angle_alpha   90.00
_cell.angle_beta   90.00
_cell.angle_gamma   90.00
#
_symmetry.space_group_name_H-M   'P 1'
#
loop_
_entity.id
_entity.type
_entity.pdbx_description
1 polymer ?
#
loop_
_entity_poly.entity_id
_entity_poly.type
_entity_poly.pdbx_seq_one_letter_code
_entity_poly.pdbx_strand_id
1 'polypeptide(L)'
;MLEHVELFFKSIFVDNMVFAYFLGMCSYLAVSKKVSTAVGLGAAVIFVLTVTVPLNWFLDQYILQPGALAWLDGNRATPELSAYADYDLSFLSFILFIATIATMVQLVEIIVEKFSPSLYNSLGIFLPLIAVNCAILGGSLFMQSREIETAGLALNYGFSSGIGWFLAIVAIAAIREKIRYSNVPAPLRGLGITFIITGLMAIGFMSFGGMLTGGDDAAPSLEGQPEKVGLQLEESIETETAQAAVISE
;
A
#
# COMPACT_ATOMS: atom_id res chain seq x y z
N MET A 1 2.21 -21.39 -11.02
CA MET A 1 2.82 -20.60 -12.11
C MET A 1 1.81 -19.63 -12.73
N LEU A 2 0.64 -20.09 -13.17
CA LEU A 2 -0.43 -19.21 -13.68
C LEU A 2 -0.90 -18.18 -12.63
N GLU A 3 -1.00 -18.59 -11.37
CA GLU A 3 -1.36 -17.72 -10.24
C GLU A 3 -0.41 -16.53 -10.04
N HIS A 4 0.92 -16.74 -10.17
CA HIS A 4 1.89 -15.64 -10.11
C HIS A 4 1.69 -14.65 -11.25
N VAL A 5 1.37 -15.14 -12.45
CA VAL A 5 1.17 -14.30 -13.64
C VAL A 5 -0.13 -13.51 -13.52
N GLU A 6 -1.21 -14.15 -13.08
CA GLU A 6 -2.50 -13.50 -12.86
C GLU A 6 -2.40 -12.41 -11.79
N LEU A 7 -1.81 -12.74 -10.62
CA LEU A 7 -1.59 -11.78 -9.54
C LEU A 7 -0.70 -10.62 -10.00
N PHE A 8 0.30 -10.90 -10.82
CA PHE A 8 1.20 -9.87 -11.37
C PHE A 8 0.43 -8.86 -12.23
N PHE A 9 -0.37 -9.33 -13.19
CA PHE A 9 -1.16 -8.43 -14.04
C PHE A 9 -2.28 -7.74 -13.28
N LYS A 10 -2.96 -8.46 -12.37
CA LYS A 10 -4.01 -7.91 -11.52
C LYS A 10 -3.47 -6.78 -10.65
N SER A 11 -2.35 -6.98 -9.98
CA SER A 11 -1.73 -5.98 -9.10
C SER A 11 -1.21 -4.74 -9.83
N ILE A 12 -0.75 -4.88 -11.07
CA ILE A 12 -0.25 -3.73 -11.86
C ILE A 12 -1.40 -2.85 -12.39
N PHE A 13 -2.45 -3.48 -12.94
CA PHE A 13 -3.47 -2.77 -13.72
C PHE A 13 -4.83 -2.67 -13.04
N VAL A 14 -5.31 -3.75 -12.42
CA VAL A 14 -6.66 -3.84 -11.83
C VAL A 14 -6.66 -3.27 -10.43
N ASP A 15 -5.79 -3.79 -9.56
CA ASP A 15 -5.65 -3.41 -8.17
C ASP A 15 -4.54 -2.38 -7.97
N ASN A 16 -4.41 -1.43 -8.91
CA ASN A 16 -3.35 -0.44 -8.87
C ASN A 16 -3.52 0.46 -7.63
N MET A 17 -2.50 0.49 -6.78
CA MET A 17 -2.50 1.25 -5.51
C MET A 17 -2.84 2.74 -5.68
N VAL A 18 -2.43 3.36 -6.78
CA VAL A 18 -2.59 4.82 -7.00
C VAL A 18 -3.98 5.15 -7.54
N PHE A 19 -4.48 4.38 -8.51
CA PHE A 19 -5.72 4.73 -9.22
C PHE A 19 -6.96 4.03 -8.70
N ALA A 20 -6.82 2.82 -8.17
CA ALA A 20 -7.96 2.09 -7.59
C ALA A 20 -8.20 2.51 -6.13
N TYR A 21 -7.12 2.67 -5.35
CA TYR A 21 -7.21 2.92 -3.91
C TYR A 21 -6.75 4.31 -3.47
N PHE A 22 -6.21 5.14 -4.37
CA PHE A 22 -5.68 6.49 -4.05
C PHE A 22 -4.60 6.50 -2.95
N LEU A 23 -3.75 5.48 -2.91
CA LEU A 23 -2.62 5.42 -1.97
C LEU A 23 -1.35 6.04 -2.58
N GLY A 24 -0.58 6.73 -1.74
CA GLY A 24 0.71 7.33 -2.12
C GLY A 24 0.60 8.68 -2.86
N MET A 25 -0.55 9.35 -2.78
CA MET A 25 -0.83 10.60 -3.50
C MET A 25 0.12 11.75 -3.12
N CYS A 26 0.57 11.82 -1.88
CA CYS A 26 1.42 12.91 -1.39
C CYS A 26 2.74 13.01 -2.17
N SER A 27 3.48 11.90 -2.25
CA SER A 27 4.74 11.82 -3.00
C SER A 27 4.50 11.81 -4.51
N TYR A 28 3.40 11.18 -4.95
CA TYR A 28 3.00 11.12 -6.36
C TYR A 28 2.76 12.50 -6.99
N LEU A 29 2.00 13.37 -6.33
CA LEU A 29 1.69 14.72 -6.82
C LEU A 29 2.89 15.68 -6.67
N ALA A 30 3.67 15.51 -5.60
CA ALA A 30 4.82 16.37 -5.30
C ALA A 30 5.96 16.19 -6.31
N VAL A 31 6.28 14.95 -6.69
CA VAL A 31 7.52 14.61 -7.43
C VAL A 31 7.30 14.40 -8.94
N SER A 32 6.07 14.50 -9.43
CA SER A 32 5.73 14.32 -10.85
C SER A 32 6.10 15.51 -11.78
N LYS A 33 6.97 16.43 -11.38
CA LYS A 33 7.30 17.61 -12.22
C LYS A 33 8.26 17.31 -13.38
N LYS A 34 9.11 16.29 -13.22
CA LYS A 34 10.12 15.87 -14.19
C LYS A 34 10.14 14.34 -14.27
N VAL A 35 10.30 13.79 -15.46
CA VAL A 35 10.36 12.34 -15.67
C VAL A 35 11.61 11.74 -15.02
N SER A 36 12.76 12.42 -15.08
CA SER A 36 14.01 11.94 -14.48
C SER A 36 13.92 11.76 -12.95
N THR A 37 13.24 12.66 -12.24
CA THR A 37 13.01 12.53 -10.80
C THR A 37 11.95 11.49 -10.48
N ALA A 38 10.89 11.38 -11.30
CA ALA A 38 9.83 10.39 -11.15
C ALA A 38 10.35 8.96 -11.29
N VAL A 39 11.24 8.70 -12.25
CA VAL A 39 11.88 7.39 -12.44
C VAL A 39 12.71 7.00 -11.21
N GLY A 40 13.53 7.93 -10.69
CA GLY A 40 14.34 7.67 -9.50
C GLY A 40 13.50 7.33 -8.27
N LEU A 41 12.44 8.11 -8.01
CA LEU A 41 11.53 7.85 -6.89
C LEU A 41 10.78 6.53 -7.06
N GLY A 42 10.24 6.26 -8.25
CA GLY A 42 9.49 5.02 -8.48
C GLY A 42 10.38 3.77 -8.38
N ALA A 43 11.63 3.83 -8.84
CA ALA A 43 12.58 2.73 -8.66
C ALA A 43 12.87 2.45 -7.19
N ALA A 44 13.01 3.51 -6.37
CA ALA A 44 13.16 3.37 -4.92
C ALA A 44 11.92 2.72 -4.29
N VAL A 45 10.70 3.11 -4.70
CA VAL A 45 9.45 2.53 -4.19
C VAL A 45 9.31 1.05 -4.58
N ILE A 46 9.64 0.66 -5.83
CA ILE A 46 9.67 -0.76 -6.23
C ILE A 46 10.61 -1.53 -5.33
N PHE A 47 11.84 -1.03 -5.13
CA PHE A 47 12.83 -1.70 -4.30
C PHE A 47 12.34 -1.88 -2.86
N VAL A 48 11.82 -0.82 -2.23
CA VAL A 48 11.29 -0.90 -0.87
C VAL A 48 10.15 -1.91 -0.78
N LEU A 49 9.13 -1.82 -1.63
CA LEU A 49 7.98 -2.75 -1.62
C LEU A 49 8.39 -4.21 -1.85
N THR A 50 9.32 -4.45 -2.78
CA THR A 50 9.79 -5.80 -3.10
C THR A 50 10.45 -6.48 -1.90
N VAL A 51 11.06 -5.70 -0.99
CA VAL A 51 11.73 -6.26 0.19
C VAL A 51 10.84 -6.19 1.43
N THR A 52 10.09 -5.11 1.65
CA THR A 52 9.27 -4.94 2.86
C THR A 52 8.06 -5.86 2.86
N VAL A 53 7.42 -6.13 1.72
CA VAL A 53 6.24 -7.01 1.66
C VAL A 53 6.58 -8.45 2.07
N PRO A 54 7.60 -9.13 1.50
CA PRO A 54 7.96 -10.47 1.96
C PRO A 54 8.52 -10.48 3.39
N LEU A 55 9.22 -9.43 3.84
CA LEU A 55 9.64 -9.33 5.23
C LEU A 55 8.43 -9.24 6.17
N ASN A 56 7.47 -8.36 5.87
CA ASN A 56 6.24 -8.21 6.65
C ASN A 56 5.38 -9.48 6.61
N TRP A 57 5.42 -10.25 5.50
CA TRP A 57 4.83 -11.57 5.43
C TRP A 57 5.46 -12.54 6.44
N PHE A 58 6.79 -12.58 6.52
CA PHE A 58 7.48 -13.38 7.54
C PHE A 58 7.14 -12.89 8.96
N LEU A 59 7.01 -11.58 9.18
CA LEU A 59 6.58 -11.09 10.48
C LEU A 59 5.17 -11.59 10.78
N ASP A 60 4.21 -11.39 9.87
CA ASP A 60 2.80 -11.77 10.05
C ASP A 60 2.66 -13.25 10.45
N GLN A 61 3.26 -14.14 9.66
CA GLN A 61 3.16 -15.60 9.85
C GLN A 61 3.87 -16.11 11.10
N TYR A 62 4.99 -15.50 11.50
CA TYR A 62 5.81 -16.01 12.62
C TYR A 62 5.59 -15.26 13.94
N ILE A 63 4.96 -14.08 13.93
CA ILE A 63 4.83 -13.22 15.11
C ILE A 63 3.39 -12.79 15.39
N LEU A 64 2.56 -12.53 14.37
CA LEU A 64 1.29 -11.81 14.56
C LEU A 64 0.07 -12.72 14.55
N GLN A 65 0.08 -13.77 13.75
CA GLN A 65 -1.04 -14.71 13.66
C GLN A 65 -1.28 -15.44 14.99
N PRO A 66 -2.55 -15.81 15.27
CA PRO A 66 -2.89 -16.53 16.49
C PRO A 66 -2.09 -17.83 16.58
N GLY A 67 -1.37 -18.01 17.69
CA GLY A 67 -0.52 -19.18 17.91
C GLY A 67 0.82 -19.20 17.15
N ALA A 68 1.19 -18.14 16.44
CA ALA A 68 2.47 -18.06 15.71
C ALA A 68 3.71 -18.15 16.62
N LEU A 69 3.59 -17.74 17.89
CA LEU A 69 4.67 -17.81 18.88
C LEU A 69 4.95 -19.24 19.41
N ALA A 70 4.23 -20.26 18.93
CA ALA A 70 4.44 -21.65 19.34
C ALA A 70 5.90 -22.15 19.13
N TRP A 71 6.67 -21.52 18.23
CA TRP A 71 8.10 -21.81 18.04
C TRP A 71 8.98 -21.42 19.26
N LEU A 72 8.59 -20.43 20.07
CA LEU A 72 9.41 -19.88 21.16
C LEU A 72 9.51 -20.82 22.38
N ASP A 73 8.55 -21.73 22.55
CA ASP A 73 8.42 -22.61 23.72
C ASP A 73 9.25 -23.91 23.63
N GLY A 74 10.00 -24.13 22.54
CA GLY A 74 10.89 -25.29 22.39
C GLY A 74 10.20 -26.66 22.22
N ASN A 75 8.91 -26.78 22.53
CA ASN A 75 8.10 -27.98 22.34
C ASN A 75 7.47 -28.03 20.94
N ARG A 76 8.25 -28.46 19.94
CA ARG A 76 7.80 -28.62 18.54
C ARG A 76 6.74 -29.73 18.33
N ALA A 77 6.47 -30.55 19.36
CA ALA A 77 5.65 -31.75 19.26
C ALA A 77 4.17 -31.54 19.67
N THR A 78 3.84 -30.46 20.38
CA THR A 78 2.47 -30.16 20.85
C THR A 78 2.18 -28.66 20.76
N PRO A 79 1.73 -28.17 19.61
CA PRO A 79 1.39 -26.74 19.40
C PRO A 79 0.28 -26.25 20.36
N GLU A 80 -0.66 -27.15 20.71
CA GLU A 80 -1.82 -26.89 21.56
C GLU A 80 -1.50 -26.73 23.07
N LEU A 81 -0.28 -27.08 23.50
CA LEU A 81 0.17 -26.99 24.90
C LEU A 81 1.28 -25.95 25.09
N SER A 82 1.37 -24.95 24.19
CA SER A 82 2.24 -23.81 24.40
C SER A 82 1.48 -22.73 25.17
N ALA A 83 2.08 -22.16 26.21
CA ALA A 83 1.47 -21.07 26.99
C ALA A 83 1.12 -19.83 26.14
N TYR A 84 1.56 -19.81 24.88
CA TYR A 84 1.40 -18.72 23.93
C TYR A 84 0.43 -19.01 22.78
N ALA A 85 -0.27 -20.14 22.78
CA ALA A 85 -1.19 -20.53 21.69
C ALA A 85 -2.39 -19.58 21.53
N ASP A 86 -2.88 -18.99 22.63
CA ASP A 86 -4.09 -18.17 22.66
C ASP A 86 -3.83 -16.66 22.52
N TYR A 87 -2.58 -16.21 22.42
CA TYR A 87 -2.30 -14.78 22.28
C TYR A 87 -2.40 -14.34 20.82
N ASP A 88 -3.31 -13.40 20.58
CA ASP A 88 -3.42 -12.67 19.32
C ASP A 88 -2.62 -11.36 19.39
N LEU A 89 -1.59 -11.23 18.54
CA LEU A 89 -0.75 -10.03 18.43
C LEU A 89 -1.09 -9.19 17.20
N SER A 90 -2.19 -9.48 16.51
CA SER A 90 -2.64 -8.75 15.32
C SER A 90 -2.82 -7.24 15.58
N PHE A 91 -3.14 -6.82 16.82
CA PHE A 91 -3.21 -5.41 17.18
C PHE A 91 -1.89 -4.64 16.96
N LEU A 92 -0.73 -5.33 16.96
CA LEU A 92 0.59 -4.75 16.79
C LEU A 92 1.00 -4.60 15.30
N SER A 93 0.18 -5.09 14.36
CA SER A 93 0.47 -5.12 12.91
C SER A 93 0.96 -3.79 12.36
N PHE A 94 0.21 -2.71 12.63
CA PHE A 94 0.55 -1.37 12.12
C PHE A 94 1.93 -0.90 12.59
N ILE A 95 2.25 -1.07 13.88
CA ILE A 95 3.50 -0.59 14.47
C ILE A 95 4.68 -1.42 13.94
N LEU A 96 4.54 -2.75 13.83
CA LEU A 96 5.60 -3.62 13.29
C LEU A 96 5.86 -3.38 11.81
N PHE A 97 4.82 -3.20 11.01
CA PHE A 97 4.98 -2.91 9.58
C PHE A 97 5.64 -1.55 9.36
N ILE A 98 5.23 -0.51 10.09
CA ILE A 98 5.86 0.81 10.01
C ILE A 98 7.33 0.74 10.45
N ALA A 99 7.66 0.02 11.53
CA ALA A 99 9.03 -0.15 12.00
C ALA A 99 9.92 -0.87 10.95
N THR A 100 9.40 -1.92 10.32
CA THR A 100 10.10 -2.65 9.26
C THR A 100 10.31 -1.78 8.01
N ILE A 101 9.30 -1.00 7.63
CA ILE A 101 9.41 -0.05 6.52
C ILE A 101 10.45 1.04 6.85
N ALA A 102 10.41 1.61 8.05
CA ALA A 102 11.34 2.66 8.47
C ALA A 102 12.80 2.19 8.42
N THR A 103 13.09 0.98 8.89
CA THR A 103 14.46 0.42 8.84
C THR A 103 14.92 0.17 7.40
N MET A 104 14.03 -0.32 6.52
CA MET A 104 14.35 -0.53 5.11
C MET A 104 14.55 0.79 4.35
N VAL A 105 13.69 1.79 4.60
CA VAL A 105 13.82 3.11 3.97
C VAL A 105 15.09 3.81 4.43
N GLN A 106 15.48 3.66 5.70
CA GLN A 106 16.75 4.20 6.19
C GLN A 106 17.94 3.60 5.41
N LEU A 107 17.90 2.31 5.12
CA LEU A 107 18.93 1.67 4.28
C LEU A 107 18.93 2.25 2.86
N VAL A 108 17.74 2.46 2.28
CA VAL A 108 17.60 3.06 0.94
C VAL A 108 18.09 4.50 0.90
N GLU A 109 17.86 5.30 1.94
CA GLU A 109 18.36 6.67 2.03
C GLU A 109 19.88 6.72 1.88
N ILE A 110 20.59 5.87 2.64
CA ILE A 110 22.06 5.76 2.60
C ILE A 110 22.54 5.27 1.21
N ILE A 111 21.82 4.33 0.59
CA ILE A 111 22.14 3.83 -0.76
C ILE A 111 21.96 4.94 -1.80
N VAL A 112 20.86 5.68 -1.76
CA VAL A 112 20.54 6.74 -2.73
C VAL A 112 21.54 7.90 -2.64
N GLU A 113 21.96 8.28 -1.42
CA GLU A 113 23.03 9.26 -1.19
C GLU A 113 24.33 8.86 -1.87
N LYS A 114 24.68 7.56 -1.82
CA LYS A 114 25.94 7.05 -2.38
C LYS A 114 25.91 6.88 -3.90
N PHE A 115 24.80 6.38 -4.46
CA PHE A 115 24.72 6.03 -5.89
C PHE A 115 24.21 7.19 -6.76
N SER A 116 23.35 8.06 -6.24
CA SER A 116 22.68 9.09 -7.05
C SER A 116 22.59 10.45 -6.32
N PRO A 117 23.71 11.21 -6.24
CA PRO A 117 23.71 12.53 -5.60
C PRO A 117 22.79 13.53 -6.31
N SER A 118 22.50 13.34 -7.60
CA SER A 118 21.56 14.20 -8.37
C SER A 118 20.11 14.06 -7.89
N LEU A 119 19.69 12.84 -7.51
CA LEU A 119 18.35 12.58 -6.98
C LEU A 119 18.25 13.12 -5.56
N TYR A 120 19.27 12.91 -4.73
CA TYR A 120 19.34 13.45 -3.37
C TYR A 120 19.24 14.99 -3.37
N ASN A 121 20.01 15.68 -4.23
CA ASN A 121 19.95 17.14 -4.34
C ASN A 121 18.60 17.67 -4.83
N SER A 122 17.84 16.87 -5.59
CA SER A 122 16.53 17.25 -6.11
C SER A 122 15.38 16.91 -5.15
N LEU A 123 15.58 15.94 -4.25
CA LEU A 123 14.53 15.25 -3.51
C LEU A 123 14.79 15.14 -2.01
N GLY A 124 15.90 15.66 -1.48
CA GLY A 124 16.46 15.36 -0.16
C GLY A 124 15.48 15.41 1.02
N ILE A 125 14.55 16.38 1.05
CA ILE A 125 13.54 16.44 2.12
C ILE A 125 12.41 15.40 1.98
N PHE A 126 12.22 14.84 0.79
CA PHE A 126 11.20 13.86 0.48
C PHE A 126 11.70 12.42 0.54
N LEU A 127 13.01 12.17 0.73
CA LEU A 127 13.53 10.82 0.94
C LEU A 127 12.95 10.18 2.23
N PRO A 128 12.90 10.89 3.38
CA PRO A 128 12.21 10.39 4.57
C PRO A 128 10.70 10.19 4.37
N LEU A 129 10.10 10.90 3.41
CA LEU A 129 8.67 10.76 3.09
C LEU A 129 8.35 9.41 2.43
N ILE A 130 9.35 8.63 2.02
CA ILE A 130 9.16 7.25 1.56
C ILE A 130 8.67 6.36 2.71
N ALA A 131 9.16 6.56 3.94
CA ALA A 131 8.77 5.74 5.10
C ALA A 131 7.28 5.88 5.45
N VAL A 132 6.71 7.06 5.20
CA VAL A 132 5.29 7.36 5.41
C VAL A 132 4.48 7.30 4.11
N ASN A 133 5.01 6.68 3.07
CA ASN A 133 4.27 6.52 1.82
C ASN A 133 3.12 5.53 2.02
N CYS A 134 1.89 6.03 1.90
CA CYS A 134 0.70 5.23 2.13
C CYS A 134 0.61 4.00 1.20
N ALA A 135 1.19 4.04 0.00
CA ALA A 135 1.20 2.88 -0.90
C ALA A 135 2.10 1.74 -0.38
N ILE A 136 3.20 2.07 0.29
CA ILE A 136 4.12 1.07 0.86
C ILE A 136 3.48 0.39 2.07
N LEU A 137 2.90 1.19 2.97
CA LEU A 137 2.15 0.67 4.11
C LEU A 137 0.94 -0.15 3.65
N GLY A 138 0.15 0.39 2.72
CA GLY A 138 -1.02 -0.30 2.17
C GLY A 138 -0.67 -1.58 1.43
N GLY A 139 0.49 -1.67 0.77
CA GLY A 139 0.97 -2.94 0.21
C GLY A 139 1.17 -4.03 1.26
N SER A 140 1.70 -3.67 2.42
CA SER A 140 1.88 -4.62 3.54
C SER A 140 0.55 -5.01 4.18
N LEU A 141 -0.37 -4.05 4.33
CA LEU A 141 -1.70 -4.30 4.89
C LEU A 141 -2.59 -5.10 3.95
N PHE A 142 -2.55 -4.84 2.64
CA PHE A 142 -3.27 -5.64 1.65
C PHE A 142 -2.71 -7.05 1.50
N MET A 143 -1.41 -7.25 1.75
CA MET A 143 -0.85 -8.60 1.84
C MET A 143 -1.47 -9.37 3.01
N GLN A 144 -1.65 -8.73 4.17
CA GLN A 144 -2.25 -9.34 5.36
C GLN A 144 -3.74 -9.59 5.14
N SER A 145 -4.47 -8.58 4.65
CA SER A 145 -5.91 -8.68 4.39
C SER A 145 -6.27 -9.66 3.26
N ARG A 146 -5.35 -9.96 2.35
CA ARG A 146 -5.54 -10.96 1.28
C ARG A 146 -5.00 -12.33 1.66
N GLU A 147 -4.50 -12.50 2.89
CA GLU A 147 -4.00 -13.77 3.44
C GLU A 147 -3.10 -14.55 2.45
N ILE A 148 -2.10 -13.87 1.90
CA ILE A 148 -1.23 -14.50 0.89
C ILE A 148 -0.52 -15.70 1.53
N GLU A 149 -0.70 -16.90 0.98
CA GLU A 149 -0.25 -18.15 1.62
C GLU A 149 1.27 -18.40 1.49
N THR A 150 1.95 -17.78 0.53
CA THR A 150 3.37 -18.06 0.27
C THR A 150 4.24 -16.81 0.16
N ALA A 151 5.46 -16.91 0.69
CA ALA A 151 6.49 -15.86 0.55
C ALA A 151 6.79 -15.51 -0.91
N GLY A 152 6.71 -16.49 -1.83
CA GLY A 152 6.92 -16.29 -3.26
C GLY A 152 5.82 -15.44 -3.90
N LEU A 153 4.56 -15.65 -3.50
CA LEU A 153 3.44 -14.81 -3.93
C LEU A 153 3.54 -13.41 -3.32
N ALA A 154 3.96 -13.28 -2.05
CA ALA A 154 4.15 -12.00 -1.39
C ALA A 154 5.25 -11.15 -2.08
N LEU A 155 6.37 -11.77 -2.47
CA LEU A 155 7.42 -11.10 -3.24
C LEU A 155 6.90 -10.64 -4.61
N ASN A 156 6.20 -11.53 -5.32
CA ASN A 156 5.62 -11.19 -6.62
C ASN A 156 4.64 -10.02 -6.50
N TYR A 157 3.78 -10.04 -5.48
CA TYR A 157 2.82 -8.97 -5.19
C TYR A 157 3.50 -7.64 -4.87
N GLY A 158 4.52 -7.62 -4.00
CA GLY A 158 5.26 -6.39 -3.69
C GLY A 158 6.00 -5.82 -4.89
N PHE A 159 6.57 -6.68 -5.73
CA PHE A 159 7.24 -6.27 -6.96
C PHE A 159 6.25 -5.73 -8.00
N SER A 160 5.15 -6.45 -8.25
CA SER A 160 4.12 -6.05 -9.22
C SER A 160 3.41 -4.77 -8.80
N SER A 161 3.09 -4.61 -7.51
CA SER A 161 2.42 -3.40 -7.01
C SER A 161 3.35 -2.18 -7.08
N GLY A 162 4.64 -2.38 -6.82
CA GLY A 162 5.67 -1.37 -7.03
C GLY A 162 5.75 -0.92 -8.50
N ILE A 163 5.68 -1.86 -9.45
CA ILE A 163 5.64 -1.54 -10.89
C ILE A 163 4.39 -0.75 -11.24
N GLY A 164 3.23 -1.12 -10.70
CA GLY A 164 1.98 -0.36 -10.89
C GLY A 164 2.11 1.09 -10.42
N TRP A 165 2.74 1.31 -9.27
CA TRP A 165 3.02 2.65 -8.74
C TRP A 165 4.05 3.41 -9.60
N PHE A 166 5.13 2.73 -10.03
CA PHE A 166 6.15 3.28 -10.92
C PHE A 166 5.58 3.73 -12.26
N LEU A 167 4.72 2.92 -12.87
CA LEU A 167 4.05 3.25 -14.12
C LEU A 167 3.17 4.50 -13.95
N ALA A 168 2.43 4.58 -12.85
CA ALA A 168 1.58 5.72 -12.55
C ALA A 168 2.40 7.02 -12.43
N ILE A 169 3.50 7.02 -11.67
CA ILE A 169 4.31 8.23 -11.43
C ILE A 169 5.02 8.72 -12.70
N VAL A 170 5.52 7.79 -13.52
CA VAL A 170 6.16 8.11 -14.81
C VAL A 170 5.12 8.65 -15.80
N ALA A 171 3.93 8.06 -15.85
CA ALA A 171 2.86 8.51 -16.74
C ALA A 171 2.43 9.95 -16.44
N ILE A 172 2.18 10.30 -15.18
CA ILE A 172 1.81 11.67 -14.83
C ILE A 172 2.98 12.65 -15.05
N ALA A 173 4.22 12.23 -14.80
CA ALA A 173 5.38 13.08 -15.05
C ALA A 173 5.53 13.42 -16.54
N ALA A 174 5.33 12.44 -17.43
CA ALA A 174 5.33 12.65 -18.87
C ALA A 174 4.20 13.60 -19.31
N ILE A 175 2.98 13.42 -18.78
CA ILE A 175 1.84 14.31 -19.07
C ILE A 175 2.13 15.73 -18.57
N ARG A 176 2.70 15.88 -17.37
CA ARG A 176 3.03 17.20 -16.80
C ARG A 176 4.15 17.92 -17.53
N GLU A 177 5.16 17.21 -18.02
CA GLU A 177 6.18 17.79 -18.90
C GLU A 177 5.56 18.31 -20.20
N LYS A 178 4.65 17.53 -20.81
CA LYS A 178 3.94 17.94 -22.03
C LYS A 178 3.03 19.15 -21.82
N ILE A 179 2.28 19.18 -20.72
CA ILE A 179 1.34 20.28 -20.39
C ILE A 179 2.06 21.60 -20.11
N ARG A 180 3.36 21.57 -19.75
CA ARG A 180 4.15 22.80 -19.57
C ARG A 180 4.22 23.65 -20.84
N TYR A 181 4.16 23.02 -22.01
CA TYR A 181 4.13 23.70 -23.31
C TYR A 181 2.73 24.12 -23.76
N SER A 182 1.71 23.82 -22.96
CA SER A 182 0.31 24.13 -23.26
C SER A 182 -0.19 25.32 -22.45
N ASN A 183 -1.18 26.04 -23.00
CA ASN A 183 -1.79 27.20 -22.35
C ASN A 183 -2.76 26.78 -21.24
N VAL A 184 -2.22 26.49 -20.05
CA VAL A 184 -3.03 26.29 -18.84
C VAL A 184 -3.44 27.63 -18.20
N PRO A 185 -4.71 27.80 -17.78
CA PRO A 185 -5.20 29.02 -17.17
C PRO A 185 -4.47 29.31 -15.86
N ALA A 186 -4.16 30.59 -15.60
CA ALA A 186 -3.29 31.01 -14.51
C ALA A 186 -3.64 30.42 -13.12
N PRO A 187 -4.92 30.33 -12.71
CA PRO A 187 -5.28 29.79 -11.39
C PRO A 187 -5.03 28.28 -11.22
N LEU A 188 -4.99 27.51 -12.30
CA LEU A 188 -4.84 26.03 -12.23
C LEU A 188 -3.39 25.56 -12.41
N ARG A 189 -2.44 26.47 -12.62
CA ARG A 189 -1.03 26.11 -12.87
C ARG A 189 -0.42 25.44 -11.64
N GLY A 190 0.24 24.30 -11.86
CA GLY A 190 0.94 23.59 -10.79
C GLY A 190 0.11 22.44 -10.23
N LEU A 191 -0.30 22.54 -8.96
CA LEU A 191 -0.94 21.44 -8.23
C LEU A 191 -2.40 21.21 -8.69
N GLY A 192 -3.17 22.27 -8.94
CA GLY A 192 -4.58 22.17 -9.34
C GLY A 192 -4.81 21.36 -10.61
N ILE A 193 -4.08 21.67 -11.69
CA ILE A 193 -4.13 20.86 -12.92
C ILE A 193 -3.64 19.43 -12.69
N THR A 194 -2.70 19.22 -11.77
CA THR A 194 -2.18 17.87 -11.46
C THR A 194 -3.26 16.99 -10.84
N PHE A 195 -4.09 17.54 -9.95
CA PHE A 195 -5.25 16.82 -9.40
C PHE A 195 -6.28 16.47 -10.49
N ILE A 196 -6.58 17.40 -11.40
CA ILE A 196 -7.51 17.14 -12.51
C ILE A 196 -6.97 16.03 -13.43
N ILE A 197 -5.69 16.10 -13.81
CA ILE A 197 -5.03 15.06 -14.62
C ILE A 197 -5.10 13.71 -13.92
N THR A 198 -4.79 13.68 -12.62
CA THR A 198 -4.83 12.45 -11.83
C THR A 198 -6.22 11.82 -11.84
N GLY A 199 -7.28 12.62 -11.65
CA GLY A 199 -8.66 12.13 -11.74
C GLY A 199 -9.01 11.58 -13.11
N LEU A 200 -8.63 12.27 -14.19
CA LEU A 200 -8.82 11.78 -15.56
C LEU A 200 -8.04 10.50 -15.85
N MET A 201 -6.83 10.37 -15.30
CA MET A 201 -6.03 9.14 -15.39
C MET A 201 -6.69 7.99 -14.62
N ALA A 202 -7.24 8.25 -13.43
CA ALA A 202 -7.95 7.24 -12.65
C ALA A 202 -9.17 6.69 -13.40
N ILE A 203 -9.96 7.56 -14.03
CA ILE A 203 -11.09 7.15 -14.89
C ILE A 203 -10.61 6.26 -16.05
N GLY A 204 -9.47 6.61 -16.67
CA GLY A 204 -8.86 5.77 -17.71
C GLY A 204 -8.44 4.39 -17.19
N PHE A 205 -7.82 4.33 -16.00
CA PHE A 205 -7.39 3.07 -15.39
C PHE A 205 -8.54 2.17 -14.93
N MET A 206 -9.69 2.75 -14.54
CA MET A 206 -10.90 1.96 -14.24
C MET A 206 -11.36 1.10 -15.43
N SER A 207 -11.00 1.47 -16.66
CA SER A 207 -11.29 0.66 -17.86
C SER A 207 -10.58 -0.71 -17.86
N PHE A 208 -9.50 -0.85 -17.09
CA PHE A 208 -8.78 -2.13 -16.95
C PHE A 208 -9.40 -3.06 -15.90
N GLY A 209 -10.30 -2.56 -15.05
CA GLY A 209 -10.92 -3.33 -13.97
C GLY A 209 -11.61 -4.61 -14.44
N GLY A 210 -12.23 -4.60 -15.63
CA GLY A 210 -12.93 -5.76 -16.19
C GLY A 210 -12.09 -6.72 -17.04
N MET A 211 -10.79 -6.46 -17.23
CA MET A 211 -9.97 -7.25 -18.18
C MET A 211 -9.64 -8.66 -17.67
N LEU A 212 -9.53 -8.83 -16.34
CA LEU A 212 -9.13 -10.10 -15.72
C LEU A 212 -10.25 -10.76 -14.90
N THR A 213 -11.31 -10.02 -14.58
CA THR A 213 -12.40 -10.46 -13.69
C THR A 213 -13.63 -11.03 -14.40
N GLY A 214 -13.63 -11.14 -15.74
CA GLY A 214 -14.73 -11.82 -16.44
C GLY A 214 -16.12 -11.24 -16.12
N GLY A 215 -16.32 -9.93 -16.29
CA GLY A 215 -17.64 -9.31 -16.41
C GLY A 215 -18.52 -9.16 -15.16
N ASP A 216 -18.27 -9.88 -14.07
CA ASP A 216 -19.19 -9.89 -12.91
C ASP A 216 -18.75 -9.01 -11.73
N ASP A 217 -17.49 -8.56 -11.67
CA ASP A 217 -17.01 -7.61 -10.65
C ASP A 217 -16.84 -6.21 -11.24
N ALA A 218 -17.95 -5.53 -11.51
CA ALA A 218 -17.97 -4.14 -11.93
C ALA A 218 -17.74 -3.18 -10.76
N ALA A 219 -16.56 -3.23 -10.15
CA ALA A 219 -15.89 -2.16 -9.40
C ALA A 219 -14.58 -2.73 -8.84
N PRO A 220 -13.49 -1.93 -8.70
CA PRO A 220 -12.41 -2.34 -7.81
C PRO A 220 -13.03 -2.63 -6.45
N SER A 221 -12.88 -3.88 -6.01
CA SER A 221 -13.48 -4.41 -4.80
C SER A 221 -13.21 -3.48 -3.61
N LEU A 222 -14.21 -2.65 -3.30
CA LEU A 222 -14.48 -2.11 -1.98
C LEU A 222 -15.00 -3.24 -1.06
N GLU A 223 -14.36 -4.41 -1.11
CA GLU A 223 -14.63 -5.52 -0.20
C GLU A 223 -13.89 -5.27 1.11
N GLY A 224 -14.52 -4.35 1.82
CA GLY A 224 -14.23 -3.82 3.14
C GLY A 224 -15.31 -2.79 3.41
N GLN A 225 -16.57 -3.23 3.35
CA GLN A 225 -17.77 -2.41 3.44
C GLN A 225 -17.69 -1.44 4.64
N PRO A 226 -17.51 -0.12 4.42
CA PRO A 226 -17.72 0.86 5.49
C PRO A 226 -19.20 0.92 5.92
N GLU A 227 -20.09 0.32 5.12
CA GLU A 227 -21.52 0.20 5.41
C GLU A 227 -21.80 -0.71 6.62
N LYS A 228 -21.03 -1.79 6.82
CA LYS A 228 -21.17 -2.67 8.00
C LYS A 228 -20.57 -2.09 9.27
N VAL A 229 -19.54 -1.24 9.14
CA VAL A 229 -18.95 -0.51 10.28
C VAL A 229 -19.92 0.56 10.80
N GLY A 230 -20.64 1.25 9.89
CA GLY A 230 -21.68 2.20 10.26
C GLY A 230 -22.84 1.54 11.01
N LEU A 231 -23.35 0.42 10.49
CA LEU A 231 -24.44 -0.34 11.12
C LEU A 231 -24.03 -0.94 12.48
N GLN A 232 -22.80 -1.44 12.62
CA GLN A 232 -22.30 -1.97 13.90
C GLN A 232 -22.04 -0.87 14.94
N LEU A 233 -21.64 0.34 14.51
CA LEU A 233 -21.51 1.49 15.40
C LEU A 233 -22.88 1.97 15.91
N GLU A 234 -23.89 2.08 15.04
CA GLU A 234 -25.26 2.45 15.45
C GLU A 234 -25.87 1.42 16.42
N GLU A 235 -25.70 0.11 16.18
CA GLU A 235 -26.22 -0.95 17.05
C GLU A 235 -25.51 -1.01 18.42
N SER A 236 -24.19 -0.73 18.45
CA SER A 236 -23.43 -0.64 19.70
C SER A 236 -23.79 0.59 20.55
N ILE A 237 -24.11 1.73 19.92
CA ILE A 237 -24.51 2.97 20.64
C ILE A 237 -25.92 2.84 21.22
N GLU A 238 -26.87 2.21 20.51
CA GLU A 238 -28.21 1.94 21.06
C GLU A 238 -28.16 0.98 22.26
N THR A 239 -27.25 0.00 22.25
CA THR A 239 -27.12 -0.96 23.35
C THR A 239 -26.48 -0.33 24.60
N GLU A 240 -25.45 0.52 24.44
CA GLU A 240 -24.85 1.24 25.56
C GLU A 240 -25.76 2.32 26.15
N THR A 241 -26.55 3.03 25.32
CA THR A 241 -27.52 4.02 25.80
C THR A 241 -28.72 3.37 26.49
N ALA A 242 -29.16 2.19 26.05
CA ALA A 242 -30.17 1.40 26.75
C ALA A 242 -29.68 0.87 28.10
N GLN A 243 -28.42 0.42 28.20
CA GLN A 243 -27.83 -0.02 29.48
C GLN A 243 -27.57 1.14 30.45
N ALA A 244 -27.18 2.32 29.96
CA ALA A 244 -26.99 3.51 30.80
C ALA A 244 -28.31 4.02 31.40
N ALA A 245 -29.43 3.91 30.68
CA ALA A 245 -30.75 4.31 31.16
C ALA A 245 -31.31 3.39 32.28
N VAL A 246 -30.95 2.10 32.27
CA VAL A 246 -31.40 1.11 33.29
C VAL A 246 -30.61 1.19 34.60
N ILE A 247 -29.42 1.81 34.60
CA ILE A 247 -28.59 1.97 35.82
C ILE A 247 -28.94 3.26 36.60
N SER A 248 -29.77 4.14 36.04
CA SER A 248 -30.17 5.42 36.64
C SER A 248 -31.57 5.45 37.29
N GLU A 249 -32.22 4.31 37.50
CA GLU A 249 -33.42 4.16 38.35
C GLU A 249 -33.16 3.29 39.59
#